data_AF-A0A820PMZ6-F1
#
_entry.id   AF-A0A820PMZ6-F1
#
_cell.length_a   1.000
_cell.length_b   1.000
_cell.length_c   1.000
_cell.angle_alpha   90.00
_cell.angle_beta   90.00
_cell.angle_gamma   90.00
#
_symmetry.space_group_name_H-M   'P 1'
#
loop_
_entity.id
_entity.type
_entity.pdbx_description
1 polymer ?
#
loop_
_entity_poly.entity_id
_entity_poly.type
_entity_poly.pdbx_seq_one_letter_code
_entity_poly.pdbx_strand_id
1 'polypeptide(L)' 'QLSYYLISNYRILLFLILWSTFIAHLYEAFVARTICRQLNINQESTYLWIIQTFILGFPSLRILKGYTRRGLW' A
#
# COMPACT_ATOMS: atom_id res chain seq x y z
N GLN A 1 -6.22 14.89 -24.59
CA GLN A 1 -5.88 16.33 -24.44
C GLN A 1 -5.40 16.68 -23.03
N LEU A 2 -6.05 16.22 -21.96
CA LEU A 2 -5.64 16.49 -20.57
C LEU A 2 -4.23 15.95 -20.21
N SER A 3 -3.92 14.70 -20.53
CA SER A 3 -2.61 14.08 -20.23
C SER A 3 -1.43 14.84 -20.83
N TYR A 4 -1.55 15.31 -22.08
CA TYR A 4 -0.53 16.13 -22.72
C TYR A 4 -0.33 17.47 -21.98
N TYR A 5 -1.42 18.15 -21.61
CA TYR A 5 -1.36 19.41 -20.87
C TYR A 5 -0.68 19.27 -19.50
N LEU A 6 -0.97 18.20 -18.75
CA LEU A 6 -0.32 17.96 -17.46
C LEU A 6 1.18 17.68 -17.61
N ILE A 7 1.59 16.90 -18.62
CA ILE A 7 3.00 16.61 -18.84
C ILE A 7 3.75 17.89 -19.23
N SER A 8 3.17 18.74 -20.07
CA SER A 8 3.83 19.96 -20.54
C SER A 8 3.97 21.04 -19.47
N ASN A 9 3.03 21.14 -18.52
CA ASN A 9 3.01 22.21 -17.51
C ASN A 9 3.39 21.76 -16.10
N TYR A 10 3.19 20.48 -15.76
CA TYR A 10 3.30 19.96 -14.39
C TYR A 10 4.20 18.74 -14.28
N ARG A 11 5.18 18.57 -15.18
CA ARG A 11 6.07 17.40 -15.22
C ARG A 11 6.74 17.08 -13.87
N ILE A 12 7.25 18.10 -13.18
CA ILE A 12 7.90 17.95 -11.87
C ILE A 12 6.88 17.48 -10.83
N LEU A 13 5.69 18.10 -10.81
CA LEU A 13 4.62 17.72 -9.90
C LEU A 13 4.17 16.27 -10.12
N LEU A 14 4.01 15.84 -11.38
CA LEU A 14 3.69 14.44 -11.72
C LEU A 14 4.76 13.47 -11.22
N PHE A 15 6.05 13.82 -11.37
CA PHE A 15 7.15 13.03 -10.86
C PHE A 15 7.09 12.92 -9.33
N LEU A 16 6.90 14.04 -8.63
CA LEU A 16 6.77 14.05 -7.17
C LEU A 16 5.58 13.23 -6.69
N ILE A 17 4.40 13.35 -7.32
CA ILE A 17 3.20 12.58 -6.97
C ILE A 17 3.42 11.09 -7.22
N LEU A 18 4.04 10.71 -8.34
CA LEU A 18 4.31 9.32 -8.67
C LEU A 18 5.23 8.68 -7.62
N TRP A 19 6.36 9.32 -7.32
CA TRP A 19 7.30 8.81 -6.32
C TRP A 19 6.73 8.84 -4.91
N SER A 20 5.99 9.88 -4.54
CA SER A 20 5.34 9.95 -3.22
C SER A 20 4.31 8.85 -3.04
N THR A 21 3.48 8.60 -4.07
CA THR A 21 2.52 7.49 -4.07
C THR A 21 3.23 6.15 -3.97
N PHE A 22 4.28 5.94 -4.75
CA PHE A 22 5.06 4.71 -4.71
C PHE A 22 5.67 4.44 -3.33
N ILE A 23 6.27 5.46 -2.70
CA ILE A 23 6.84 5.38 -1.34
C ILE A 23 5.74 5.09 -0.30
N ALA A 24 4.57 5.73 -0.43
CA ALA A 24 3.45 5.48 0.47
C ALA A 24 3.00 4.01 0.41
N HIS A 25 2.84 3.45 -0.79
CA HIS A 25 2.46 2.05 -0.97
C HIS A 25 3.53 1.08 -0.45
N LEU A 26 4.83 1.38 -0.61
CA LEU A 26 5.92 0.62 0.00
C LEU A 26 5.85 0.63 1.53
N TYR A 27 5.61 1.81 2.12
CA TYR A 27 5.46 1.96 3.57
C TYR A 27 4.27 1.15 4.09
N GLU A 28 3.12 1.23 3.42
CA GLU A 28 1.92 0.47 3.80
C GLU A 28 2.13 -1.04 3.72
N ALA A 29 2.82 -1.52 2.68
CA ALA A 29 3.17 -2.93 2.53
C ALA A 29 4.11 -3.42 3.64
N PHE A 30 5.06 -2.58 4.07
CA PHE A 30 5.93 -2.87 5.21
C PHE A 30 5.16 -2.93 6.54
N VAL A 31 4.20 -2.03 6.75
CA VAL A 31 3.32 -2.07 7.92
C VAL A 31 2.45 -3.33 7.90
N ALA A 32 1.91 -3.72 6.75
CA ALA A 32 1.14 -4.97 6.61
C ALA A 32 1.99 -6.19 7.00
N ARG A 33 3.23 -6.29 6.51
CA ARG A 33 4.17 -7.34 6.91
C ARG A 33 4.39 -7.39 8.43
N THR A 34 4.56 -6.23 9.05
CA THR A 34 4.80 -6.13 10.50
C THR A 34 3.60 -6.64 11.29
N ILE A 35 2.38 -6.29 10.87
CA ILE A 35 1.14 -6.78 11.48
C ILE A 35 1.01 -8.30 11.29
N CYS A 36 1.26 -8.82 10.09
CA CYS A 36 1.22 -10.26 9.84
C CYS A 36 2.22 -11.05 10.72
N ARG A 37 3.42 -10.51 10.92
CA ARG A 37 4.42 -11.11 11.84
C ARG A 37 3.96 -11.11 13.29
N GLN A 38 3.33 -10.03 13.75
CA GLN A 38 2.79 -9.95 15.12
C GLN A 38 1.64 -10.94 15.34
N LEU A 39 0.87 -11.22 14.30
CA LEU A 39 -0.24 -12.17 14.31
C LEU A 39 0.18 -13.63 14.03
N ASN A 40 1.47 -13.91 13.86
CA ASN A 40 1.97 -15.24 13.45
C ASN A 40 1.27 -15.81 12.21
N ILE A 41 0.84 -14.94 11.29
CA ILE A 41 0.25 -15.37 10.01
C ILE A 41 1.33 -16.10 9.19
N ASN A 42 0.93 -17.17 8.52
CA ASN A 42 1.84 -17.95 7.68
C ASN A 42 2.52 -17.10 6.59
N GLN A 43 3.68 -17.55 6.12
CA GLN A 43 4.52 -16.76 5.24
C GLN A 43 3.89 -16.52 3.85
N GLU A 44 3.20 -17.53 3.30
CA GLU A 44 2.42 -17.45 2.04
C GLU A 44 1.37 -16.32 2.10
N SER A 45 0.54 -16.32 3.14
CA SER A 45 -0.52 -15.33 3.35
C SER A 45 0.05 -13.96 3.66
N THR A 46 1.20 -13.89 4.35
CA THR A 46 1.92 -12.63 4.56
C THR A 46 2.35 -12.01 3.23
N TYR A 47 2.86 -12.79 2.28
CA TYR A 47 3.19 -12.29 0.95
C TYR A 47 1.96 -11.79 0.20
N LEU A 48 0.84 -12.51 0.26
CA LEU A 48 -0.41 -12.06 -0.32
C LEU A 48 -0.85 -10.71 0.28
N TRP A 49 -0.78 -10.54 1.61
CA TRP A 49 -1.05 -9.27 2.31
C TRP A 49 -0.13 -8.14 1.88
N ILE A 50 1.16 -8.40 1.69
CA ILE A 50 2.13 -7.40 1.20
C ILE A 50 1.77 -6.97 -0.23
N ILE A 51 1.54 -7.93 -1.13
CA ILE A 51 1.27 -7.66 -2.55
C ILE A 51 -0.05 -6.90 -2.70
N GLN A 52 -1.12 -7.35 -2.05
CA GLN A 52 -2.41 -6.66 -2.13
C GLN A 52 -2.34 -5.25 -1.52
N THR A 53 -1.58 -5.06 -0.44
CA THR A 53 -1.41 -3.74 0.18
C THR A 53 -0.57 -2.83 -0.69
N PHE A 54 0.45 -3.36 -1.37
CA PHE A 54 1.25 -2.58 -2.32
C PHE A 54 0.43 -2.15 -3.55
N ILE A 55 -0.48 -2.97 -4.05
CA ILE A 55 -1.31 -2.63 -5.23
C ILE A 55 -2.48 -1.72 -4.86
N LEU A 56 -3.24 -2.10 -3.82
CA LEU A 56 -4.47 -1.39 -3.45
C LEU A 56 -4.23 -0.23 -2.48
N GLY A 57 -3.12 -0.24 -1.75
CA GLY A 57 -2.78 0.76 -0.74
C GLY A 57 -3.61 0.65 0.54
N PHE A 58 -3.89 1.82 1.12
CA PHE A 58 -4.59 2.03 2.38
C PHE A 58 -5.85 1.16 2.63
N PRO A 59 -6.76 0.93 1.65
CA PRO A 59 -7.94 0.10 1.86
C PRO A 59 -7.63 -1.33 2.31
N SER A 60 -6.60 -1.96 1.73
CA SER A 60 -6.21 -3.32 2.12
C SER A 60 -5.64 -3.34 3.53
N LEU A 61 -4.76 -2.39 3.87
CA LEU A 61 -4.20 -2.26 5.21
C LEU A 61 -5.29 -2.02 6.27
N ARG A 62 -6.34 -1.26 5.93
CA ARG A 62 -7.49 -1.04 6.81
C ARG A 62 -8.25 -2.33 7.10
N ILE A 63 -8.41 -3.21 6.12
CA ILE A 63 -9.04 -4.53 6.32
C ILE A 63 -8.21 -5.37 7.27
N LEU A 64 -6.89 -5.48 7.04
CA LEU A 64 -5.97 -6.22 7.91
C LEU A 64 -6.02 -5.72 9.37
N LYS A 65 -5.95 -4.40 9.57
CA LYS A 65 -6.12 -3.77 10.90
C LYS A 65 -7.49 -4.05 11.50
N GLY A 66 -8.54 -4.10 10.67
CA GLY A 66 -9.90 -4.42 11.10
C GLY A 66 -10.08 -5.86 11.59
N TYR A 67 -9.43 -6.83 10.95
CA TYR A 67 -9.39 -8.21 11.45
C TYR A 67 -8.57 -8.33 12.73
N THR A 68 -7.42 -7.65 12.77
CA THR A 68 -6.54 -7.58 13.96
C THR A 68 -7.30 -7.05 15.18
N ARG A 69 -8.01 -5.93 15.02
CA ARG A 69 -8.79 -5.30 16.10
C ARG A 69 -9.93 -6.19 16.61
N ARG A 70 -10.52 -7.01 15.73
CA ARG A 70 -11.65 -7.89 16.06
C ARG A 70 -11.22 -9.26 16.58
N GLY A 71 -9.92 -9.55 16.60
CA GLY A 71 -9.42 -10.86 17.03
C GLY A 71 -9.89 -12.02 16.13
N LEU A 72 -10.08 -11.75 14.84
CA LEU A 72 -10.62 -12.72 13.87
C LEU A 72 -9.52 -13.52 13.14
N TRP A 73 -8.33 -13.61 13.72
CA TRP A 73 -7.15 -14.30 13.17
C TRP A 73 -6.84 -15.55 13.98
#